data_AF-A0AAW4GAN6-F1
#
_entry.id   AF-A0AAW4GAN6-F1
#
_cell.length_a   1.000
_cell.length_b   1.000
_cell.length_c   1.000
_cell.angle_alpha   90.00
_cell.angle_beta   90.00
_cell.angle_gamma   90.00
#
_symmetry.space_group_name_H-M   'P 1'
#
loop_
_entity.id
_entity.type
_entity.pdbx_description
1 polymer ?
#
loop_
_entity_poly.entity_id
_entity_poly.type
_entity_poly.pdbx_seq_one_letter_code
_entity_poly.pdbx_strand_id
1 'polypeptide(L)'
;MVDVKISALPGADALTGNELLAGLQGTKNVKVLVSAIRAGLLNVEGMDPPANDQSIYYTGTAWDTYIVTPVGRTFLAASTQAAQRAAIQAVGLAGDETVDGYKTWNSQHTWNLSATGQITYGQPGGSSTGITLFYGAMNARRRTDIRARDVDVLIGCASTNEAQPTQFLSIAHSNVKPNVTNVVSLGLPSNLWTQLFAGNTTISSSDARLKTEPRQLREAEFKAGSAISRLPAVWRWLSRVNGDGCEPEGKEARKHIGPTVQAVMAVMEANGLDPFSYSFICYDEWEAEPEQWHEWPAKDAVLGDNDEVLEPAVEAGRELVQPAREAGNQYSFRKEEMLCFMVSALAAENDALVAKVDALDTRLAAIEFGK
;
A
#
# COMPACT_ATOMS: atom_id res chain seq x y z
N MET A 1 -28.65 -29.22 -69.65
CA MET A 1 -29.72 -28.41 -69.02
C MET A 1 -29.72 -27.10 -69.77
N VAL A 2 -30.82 -26.77 -70.44
CA VAL A 2 -30.89 -25.83 -71.56
C VAL A 2 -30.60 -24.40 -71.09
N ASP A 3 -29.63 -23.73 -71.72
CA ASP A 3 -29.43 -22.29 -71.57
C ASP A 3 -30.69 -21.58 -72.10
N VAL A 4 -31.58 -21.20 -71.19
CA VAL A 4 -32.69 -20.31 -71.54
C VAL A 4 -32.13 -18.90 -71.60
N LYS A 5 -31.76 -18.46 -72.80
CA LYS A 5 -31.53 -17.02 -73.05
C LYS A 5 -32.82 -16.28 -72.69
N ILE A 6 -32.70 -15.29 -71.82
CA ILE A 6 -33.80 -14.42 -71.34
C ILE A 6 -34.56 -13.75 -72.51
N SER A 7 -33.93 -13.65 -73.68
CA SER A 7 -34.57 -13.21 -74.94
C SER A 7 -35.70 -14.11 -75.44
N ALA A 8 -35.93 -15.28 -74.84
CA ALA A 8 -36.99 -16.21 -75.24
C ALA A 8 -38.27 -16.10 -74.39
N LEU A 9 -38.34 -15.16 -73.44
CA LEU A 9 -39.56 -14.89 -72.67
C LEU A 9 -40.50 -13.94 -73.46
N PRO A 10 -41.81 -14.22 -73.52
CA PRO A 10 -42.77 -13.33 -74.15
C PRO A 10 -42.76 -11.96 -73.46
N GLY A 11 -42.48 -10.88 -74.20
CA GLY A 11 -42.40 -9.51 -73.66
C GLY A 11 -41.00 -9.03 -73.26
N ALA A 12 -39.93 -9.76 -73.61
CA ALA A 12 -38.54 -9.39 -73.29
C ALA A 12 -38.08 -8.03 -73.86
N ASP A 13 -38.77 -7.48 -74.88
CA ASP A 13 -38.45 -6.18 -75.48
C ASP A 13 -38.81 -4.97 -74.59
N ALA A 14 -39.43 -5.19 -73.42
CA ALA A 14 -39.89 -4.13 -72.53
C ALA A 14 -39.19 -4.10 -71.16
N LEU A 15 -37.99 -4.67 -71.05
CA LEU A 15 -37.19 -4.57 -69.82
C LEU A 15 -36.14 -3.46 -69.98
N THR A 16 -36.41 -2.32 -69.35
CA THR A 16 -35.60 -1.10 -69.45
C THR A 16 -34.54 -1.00 -68.35
N GLY A 17 -34.40 -2.04 -67.53
CA GLY A 17 -33.30 -2.19 -66.58
C GLY A 17 -33.58 -1.64 -65.18
N ASN A 18 -34.82 -1.23 -64.89
CA ASN A 18 -35.25 -0.71 -63.58
C ASN A 18 -36.37 -1.55 -62.92
N GLU A 19 -36.66 -2.75 -63.42
CA GLU A 19 -37.71 -3.58 -62.83
C GLU A 19 -37.26 -4.27 -61.52
N LEU A 20 -37.99 -4.04 -60.42
CA LEU A 20 -37.90 -4.85 -59.20
C LEU A 20 -38.46 -6.25 -59.49
N LEU A 21 -37.59 -7.27 -59.47
CA LEU A 21 -38.00 -8.67 -59.51
C LEU A 21 -38.82 -8.98 -58.25
N ALA A 22 -40.14 -9.03 -58.43
CA ALA A 22 -41.08 -9.40 -57.37
C ALA A 22 -40.72 -10.78 -56.82
N GLY A 23 -40.63 -10.84 -55.49
CA GLY A 23 -40.25 -11.97 -54.65
C GLY A 23 -40.51 -13.37 -55.20
N LEU A 24 -39.44 -14.18 -55.16
CA LEU A 24 -39.40 -15.50 -54.52
C LEU A 24 -40.76 -16.22 -54.36
N GLN A 25 -41.31 -16.78 -55.44
CA GLN A 25 -42.37 -17.78 -55.33
C GLN A 25 -42.14 -18.93 -56.32
N GLY A 26 -41.66 -20.06 -55.79
CA GLY A 26 -41.60 -21.33 -56.50
C GLY A 26 -40.39 -22.17 -56.13
N THR A 27 -40.63 -23.43 -55.75
CA THR A 27 -39.71 -24.43 -55.18
C THR A 27 -38.60 -24.95 -56.12
N LYS A 28 -38.09 -24.14 -57.05
CA LYS A 28 -36.95 -24.49 -57.91
C LYS A 28 -35.86 -23.44 -57.83
N ASN A 29 -34.63 -23.89 -57.57
CA ASN A 29 -33.43 -23.05 -57.60
C ASN A 29 -33.29 -22.39 -58.97
N VAL A 30 -33.56 -21.08 -59.06
CA VAL A 30 -33.20 -20.27 -60.23
C VAL A 30 -31.72 -19.94 -60.10
N LYS A 31 -30.87 -20.50 -60.95
CA LYS A 31 -29.49 -20.04 -61.10
C LYS A 31 -29.53 -18.68 -61.79
N VAL A 32 -29.51 -17.61 -61.01
CA VAL A 32 -29.20 -16.28 -61.54
C VAL A 32 -27.74 -16.32 -61.97
N LEU A 33 -27.49 -16.22 -63.27
CA LEU A 33 -26.14 -16.08 -63.81
C LEU A 33 -25.46 -14.90 -63.11
N VAL A 34 -24.25 -15.11 -62.58
CA VAL A 34 -23.43 -14.06 -61.94
C VAL A 34 -23.24 -12.83 -62.85
N SER A 35 -23.32 -13.02 -64.17
CA SER A 35 -23.32 -11.94 -65.16
C SER A 35 -24.54 -11.02 -65.08
N ALA A 36 -25.72 -11.52 -64.70
CA ALA A 36 -26.93 -10.70 -64.52
C ALA A 36 -26.86 -9.82 -63.26
N ILE A 37 -26.21 -10.30 -62.19
CA ILE A 37 -25.93 -9.49 -61.00
C ILE A 37 -24.89 -8.40 -61.33
N ARG A 38 -23.84 -8.75 -62.10
CA ARG A 38 -22.85 -7.77 -62.60
C ARG A 38 -23.48 -6.71 -63.51
N ALA A 39 -24.46 -7.07 -64.33
CA ALA A 39 -25.17 -6.12 -65.18
C ALA A 39 -26.06 -5.14 -64.38
N GLY A 40 -26.69 -5.59 -63.29
CA GLY A 40 -27.45 -4.70 -62.39
C GLY A 40 -26.55 -3.71 -61.62
N LEU A 41 -25.30 -4.10 -61.34
CA LEU A 41 -24.31 -3.25 -60.67
C LEU A 41 -23.66 -2.20 -61.60
N LEU A 42 -23.73 -2.39 -62.92
CA LEU A 42 -23.26 -1.41 -63.93
C LEU A 42 -24.11 -0.14 -64.00
N ASN A 43 -25.33 -0.16 -63.44
CA ASN A 43 -26.24 0.98 -63.45
C ASN A 43 -26.20 1.83 -62.17
N VAL A 44 -25.28 1.53 -61.25
CA VAL A 44 -25.04 2.37 -60.06
C VAL A 44 -24.04 3.44 -60.45
N GLU A 45 -24.49 4.70 -60.47
CA GLU A 45 -23.70 5.85 -60.92
C GLU A 45 -22.39 5.98 -60.12
N GLY A 46 -21.25 5.81 -60.81
CA GLY A 46 -19.90 5.95 -60.23
C GLY A 46 -19.14 4.65 -59.89
N MET A 47 -19.56 3.47 -60.39
CA MET A 47 -18.98 2.18 -60.01
C MET A 47 -18.41 1.36 -61.18
N ASP A 48 -17.16 0.89 -61.06
CA ASP A 48 -16.59 -0.17 -61.92
C ASP A 48 -16.84 -1.55 -61.30
N PRO A 49 -17.17 -2.59 -62.09
CA PRO A 49 -17.46 -3.91 -61.55
C PRO A 49 -16.19 -4.57 -60.96
N PRO A 50 -16.26 -5.08 -59.72
CA PRO A 50 -15.09 -5.67 -59.05
C PRO A 50 -14.56 -6.92 -59.76
N ALA A 51 -13.25 -7.15 -59.64
CA ALA A 51 -12.62 -8.42 -60.00
C ALA A 51 -13.22 -9.57 -59.17
N ASN A 52 -13.04 -10.80 -59.64
CA ASN A 52 -13.70 -12.04 -59.18
C ASN A 52 -13.60 -12.36 -57.67
N ASP A 53 -12.74 -11.69 -56.91
CA ASP A 53 -12.58 -11.88 -55.45
C ASP A 53 -12.85 -10.61 -54.63
N GLN A 54 -13.57 -9.64 -55.19
CA GLN A 54 -13.92 -8.37 -54.52
C GLN A 54 -15.44 -8.23 -54.32
N SER A 55 -15.84 -7.72 -53.15
CA SER A 55 -17.22 -7.39 -52.76
C SER A 55 -17.38 -5.88 -52.57
N ILE A 56 -18.61 -5.37 -52.71
CA ILE A 56 -18.92 -3.93 -52.67
C ILE A 56 -19.66 -3.59 -51.37
N TYR A 57 -19.40 -2.41 -50.79
CA TYR A 57 -20.11 -1.86 -49.64
C TYR A 57 -20.36 -0.35 -49.80
N TYR A 58 -21.34 0.20 -49.08
CA TYR A 58 -21.65 1.63 -49.07
C TYR A 58 -21.16 2.26 -47.77
N THR A 59 -20.37 3.32 -47.87
CA THR A 59 -19.76 4.02 -46.71
C THR A 59 -20.72 5.01 -46.03
N GLY A 60 -21.93 5.17 -46.57
CA GLY A 60 -22.87 6.23 -46.18
C GLY A 60 -22.75 7.49 -47.03
N THR A 61 -21.65 7.66 -47.77
CA THR A 61 -21.43 8.79 -48.69
C THR A 61 -20.99 8.36 -50.09
N ALA A 62 -20.35 7.19 -50.24
CA ALA A 62 -19.92 6.63 -51.52
C ALA A 62 -19.94 5.10 -51.50
N TRP A 63 -19.96 4.49 -52.69
CA TRP A 63 -19.78 3.04 -52.86
C TRP A 63 -18.28 2.72 -52.98
N ASP A 64 -17.82 1.63 -52.34
CA ASP A 64 -16.42 1.20 -52.32
C ASP A 64 -16.31 -0.34 -52.33
N THR A 65 -15.10 -0.88 -52.58
CA THR A 65 -14.85 -2.34 -52.76
C THR A 65 -13.82 -2.90 -51.77
N TYR A 66 -13.94 -4.18 -51.41
CA TYR A 66 -12.94 -4.88 -50.58
C TYR A 66 -12.70 -6.31 -51.08
N ILE A 67 -11.50 -6.86 -50.81
CA ILE A 67 -11.11 -8.23 -51.21
C ILE A 67 -11.56 -9.24 -50.15
N VAL A 68 -12.27 -10.28 -50.57
CA VAL A 68 -12.65 -11.43 -49.71
C VAL A 68 -11.56 -12.50 -49.82
N THR A 69 -10.84 -12.76 -48.72
CA THR A 69 -9.83 -13.83 -48.71
C THR A 69 -10.42 -15.15 -48.17
N PRO A 70 -9.77 -16.32 -48.43
CA PRO A 70 -10.25 -17.62 -47.97
C PRO A 70 -10.37 -17.76 -46.43
N VAL A 71 -9.75 -16.85 -45.66
CA VAL A 71 -9.76 -16.86 -44.19
C VAL A 71 -10.92 -16.04 -43.59
N GLY A 72 -11.77 -15.42 -44.41
CA GLY A 72 -12.95 -14.67 -43.98
C GLY A 72 -12.96 -13.20 -44.43
N ARG A 73 -14.09 -12.53 -44.17
CA ARG A 73 -14.37 -11.14 -44.59
C ARG A 73 -13.43 -10.16 -43.88
N THR A 74 -12.48 -9.60 -44.62
CA THR A 74 -11.64 -8.47 -44.23
C THR A 74 -12.54 -7.23 -44.08
N PHE A 75 -13.20 -7.05 -42.94
CA PHE A 75 -14.22 -6.00 -42.81
C PHE A 75 -13.69 -4.56 -42.73
N LEU A 76 -12.38 -4.34 -42.67
CA LEU A 76 -11.80 -3.00 -42.62
C LEU A 76 -10.48 -3.02 -43.41
N ALA A 77 -10.26 -1.99 -44.23
CA ALA A 77 -9.14 -1.80 -45.16
C ALA A 77 -7.75 -1.72 -44.46
N ALA A 78 -7.38 -2.79 -43.78
CA ALA A 78 -6.17 -2.93 -43.00
C ALA A 78 -5.45 -4.20 -43.46
N SER A 79 -4.23 -4.05 -43.97
CA SER A 79 -3.44 -5.11 -44.62
C SER A 79 -2.84 -6.14 -43.64
N THR A 80 -3.05 -5.98 -42.33
CA THR A 80 -2.54 -6.89 -41.29
C THR A 80 -3.56 -7.09 -40.18
N GLN A 81 -3.48 -8.23 -39.50
CA GLN A 81 -4.34 -8.57 -38.36
C GLN A 81 -4.21 -7.55 -37.20
N ALA A 82 -3.03 -6.95 -37.04
CA ALA A 82 -2.79 -5.86 -36.09
C ALA A 82 -3.53 -4.58 -36.47
N ALA A 83 -3.51 -4.20 -37.75
CA ALA A 83 -4.21 -3.02 -38.23
C ALA A 83 -5.74 -3.17 -38.17
N GLN A 84 -6.26 -4.39 -38.31
CA GLN A 84 -7.69 -4.66 -38.12
C GLN A 84 -8.14 -4.49 -36.67
N ARG A 85 -7.33 -4.97 -35.70
CA ARG A 85 -7.61 -4.80 -34.26
C ARG A 85 -7.48 -3.34 -33.80
N ALA A 86 -6.51 -2.60 -34.36
CA ALA A 86 -6.37 -1.16 -34.12
C ALA A 86 -7.57 -0.35 -34.65
N ALA A 87 -8.11 -0.72 -35.82
CA ALA A 87 -9.24 -0.02 -36.43
C ALA A 87 -10.56 -0.15 -35.63
N ILE A 88 -10.70 -1.20 -34.82
CA ILE A 88 -11.85 -1.40 -33.92
C ILE A 88 -11.57 -0.94 -32.48
N GLN A 89 -10.42 -0.30 -32.23
CA GLN A 89 -9.97 0.10 -30.89
C GLN A 89 -10.03 -1.04 -29.86
N ALA A 90 -9.73 -2.27 -30.29
CA ALA A 90 -9.68 -3.41 -29.39
C ALA A 90 -8.50 -3.26 -28.43
N VAL A 91 -8.76 -3.47 -27.13
CA VAL A 91 -7.75 -3.45 -26.05
C VAL A 91 -7.13 -4.85 -25.96
N GLY A 92 -5.81 -4.97 -25.80
CA GLY A 92 -5.06 -6.22 -25.68
C GLY A 92 -4.02 -6.49 -26.79
N LEU A 93 -3.54 -5.47 -27.49
CA LEU A 93 -2.40 -5.55 -28.40
C LEU A 93 -1.06 -5.58 -27.63
N ALA A 94 0.01 -5.96 -28.33
CA ALA A 94 1.36 -5.77 -27.80
C ALA A 94 1.75 -4.29 -27.85
N GLY A 95 2.19 -3.72 -26.73
CA GLY A 95 2.63 -2.32 -26.61
C GLY A 95 1.68 -1.46 -25.77
N ASP A 96 1.94 -0.14 -25.74
CA ASP A 96 1.17 0.81 -24.92
C ASP A 96 -0.20 1.10 -25.53
N GLU A 97 -1.25 1.03 -24.71
CA GLU A 97 -2.62 1.27 -25.14
C GLU A 97 -3.32 2.35 -24.31
N THR A 98 -4.02 3.26 -24.99
CA THR A 98 -4.88 4.25 -24.35
C THR A 98 -6.32 3.74 -24.32
N VAL A 99 -6.86 3.61 -23.12
CA VAL A 99 -8.22 3.12 -22.89
C VAL A 99 -9.06 4.27 -22.35
N ASP A 100 -9.93 4.84 -23.19
CA ASP A 100 -10.83 5.96 -22.84
C ASP A 100 -12.31 5.53 -22.79
N GLY A 101 -13.14 6.29 -22.06
CA GLY A 101 -14.58 6.06 -21.87
C GLY A 101 -14.94 4.96 -20.85
N TYR A 102 -16.25 4.81 -20.59
CA TYR A 102 -16.76 3.79 -19.65
C TYR A 102 -16.58 2.38 -20.21
N LYS A 103 -15.92 1.50 -19.45
CA LYS A 103 -15.77 0.09 -19.78
C LYS A 103 -16.71 -0.74 -18.91
N THR A 104 -17.48 -1.63 -19.54
CA THR A 104 -18.42 -2.53 -18.88
C THR A 104 -17.99 -3.96 -19.16
N TRP A 105 -17.57 -4.69 -18.12
CA TRP A 105 -17.23 -6.10 -18.20
C TRP A 105 -18.43 -6.93 -17.74
N ASN A 106 -18.90 -7.85 -18.57
CA ASN A 106 -20.03 -8.75 -18.29
C ASN A 106 -19.59 -10.09 -17.66
N SER A 107 -18.34 -10.17 -17.21
CA SER A 107 -17.68 -11.34 -16.61
C SER A 107 -16.48 -10.90 -15.75
N GLN A 108 -15.83 -11.82 -15.04
CA GLN A 108 -14.71 -11.52 -14.14
C GLN A 108 -13.52 -10.87 -14.88
N HIS A 109 -12.96 -9.79 -14.31
CA HIS A 109 -11.79 -9.09 -14.82
C HIS A 109 -10.70 -9.00 -13.74
N THR A 110 -9.52 -9.54 -14.00
CA THR A 110 -8.39 -9.61 -13.08
C THR A 110 -7.17 -8.90 -13.67
N TRP A 111 -6.54 -8.02 -12.89
CA TRP A 111 -5.27 -7.39 -13.26
C TRP A 111 -4.15 -8.31 -12.79
N ASN A 112 -3.75 -9.25 -13.64
CA ASN A 112 -2.61 -10.12 -13.39
C ASN A 112 -1.33 -9.33 -13.64
N LEU A 113 -0.89 -8.64 -12.60
CA LEU A 113 0.39 -7.96 -12.58
C LEU A 113 1.49 -9.03 -12.48
N SER A 114 2.54 -8.90 -13.30
CA SER A 114 3.79 -9.61 -13.01
C SER A 114 4.36 -9.13 -11.67
N ALA A 115 5.43 -9.76 -11.17
CA ALA A 115 6.16 -9.28 -9.99
C ALA A 115 6.64 -7.81 -10.09
N THR A 116 6.57 -7.20 -11.27
CA THR A 116 6.94 -5.81 -11.56
C THR A 116 5.79 -4.95 -12.12
N GLY A 117 4.55 -5.45 -12.14
CA GLY A 117 3.39 -4.71 -12.67
C GLY A 117 2.91 -3.59 -11.72
N GLN A 118 2.52 -2.44 -12.28
CA GLN A 118 2.03 -1.27 -11.52
C GLN A 118 0.61 -0.87 -11.94
N ILE A 119 -0.15 -0.32 -10.98
CA ILE A 119 -1.48 0.27 -11.18
C ILE A 119 -1.43 1.72 -10.68
N THR A 120 -1.68 2.68 -11.55
CA THR A 120 -1.65 4.12 -11.21
C THR A 120 -3.03 4.74 -11.43
N TYR A 121 -3.62 5.31 -10.38
CA TYR A 121 -4.87 6.08 -10.47
C TYR A 121 -4.64 7.55 -10.09
N GLY A 122 -5.03 8.47 -10.99
CA GLY A 122 -5.16 9.89 -10.70
C GLY A 122 -6.62 10.25 -10.38
N GLN A 123 -6.84 11.16 -9.41
CA GLN A 123 -8.05 11.97 -9.42
C GLN A 123 -7.80 13.13 -10.38
N PRO A 124 -8.62 13.35 -11.43
CA PRO A 124 -8.63 14.63 -12.11
C PRO A 124 -9.16 15.67 -11.11
N GLY A 125 -8.27 16.48 -10.52
CA GLY A 125 -8.64 17.65 -9.70
C GLY A 125 -8.36 17.60 -8.19
N GLY A 126 -7.58 16.64 -7.67
CA GLY A 126 -7.13 16.62 -6.26
C GLY A 126 -5.67 17.05 -6.08
N SER A 127 -5.25 17.44 -4.87
CA SER A 127 -3.85 17.81 -4.55
C SER A 127 -2.90 16.63 -4.34
N SER A 128 -3.30 15.42 -4.73
CA SER A 128 -2.50 14.19 -4.59
C SER A 128 -2.96 13.11 -5.57
N THR A 129 -2.04 12.27 -6.02
CA THR A 129 -2.31 11.08 -6.86
C THR A 129 -1.80 9.83 -6.16
N GLY A 130 -2.39 8.65 -6.36
CA GLY A 130 -1.85 7.49 -5.67
C GLY A 130 -2.62 6.20 -5.83
N ILE A 131 -2.15 5.21 -5.08
CA ILE A 131 -2.64 3.83 -5.12
C ILE A 131 -3.40 3.57 -3.82
N THR A 132 -4.60 3.02 -3.94
CA THR A 132 -5.38 2.51 -2.80
C THR A 132 -5.42 0.99 -2.91
N LEU A 133 -5.00 0.34 -1.84
CA LEU A 133 -4.96 -1.10 -1.68
C LEU A 133 -6.04 -1.49 -0.67
N PHE A 134 -6.78 -2.56 -0.96
CA PHE A 134 -7.76 -3.14 -0.05
C PHE A 134 -7.37 -4.57 0.29
N TYR A 135 -7.48 -4.93 1.58
CA TYR A 135 -7.23 -6.28 2.07
C TYR A 135 -8.42 -6.77 2.91
N GLY A 136 -8.93 -7.97 2.64
CA GLY A 136 -10.05 -8.59 3.36
C GLY A 136 -11.32 -8.80 2.54
N ALA A 137 -12.32 -9.44 3.16
CA ALA A 137 -13.61 -9.74 2.54
C ALA A 137 -14.38 -8.46 2.19
N MET A 138 -15.23 -8.51 1.16
CA MET A 138 -15.91 -7.33 0.55
C MET A 138 -16.59 -6.39 1.55
N ASN A 139 -17.12 -6.91 2.66
CA ASN A 139 -17.86 -6.18 3.69
C ASN A 139 -17.02 -5.83 4.93
N ALA A 140 -15.73 -6.15 4.95
CA ALA A 140 -14.80 -5.92 6.07
C ALA A 140 -13.36 -5.64 5.57
N ARG A 141 -13.24 -4.83 4.51
CA ARG A 141 -11.93 -4.52 3.91
C ARG A 141 -11.17 -3.50 4.76
N ARG A 142 -9.90 -3.75 4.99
CA ARG A 142 -8.92 -2.77 5.44
C ARG A 142 -8.40 -1.99 4.24
N ARG A 143 -8.15 -0.71 4.42
CA ARG A 143 -7.70 0.20 3.37
C ARG A 143 -6.29 0.71 3.66
N THR A 144 -5.44 0.69 2.65
CA THR A 144 -4.12 1.29 2.68
C THR A 144 -3.97 2.23 1.50
N ASP A 145 -3.50 3.44 1.75
CA ASP A 145 -3.28 4.46 0.72
C ASP A 145 -1.79 4.82 0.66
N ILE A 146 -1.25 4.83 -0.56
CA ILE A 146 0.05 5.41 -0.90
C ILE A 146 -0.23 6.59 -1.82
N ARG A 147 0.01 7.82 -1.35
CA ARG A 147 -0.31 9.06 -2.10
C ARG A 147 0.95 9.86 -2.35
N ALA A 148 1.23 10.21 -3.59
CA ALA A 148 2.20 11.23 -3.95
C ALA A 148 1.54 12.62 -3.93
N ARG A 149 2.22 13.59 -3.30
CA ARG A 149 1.94 15.02 -3.39
C ARG A 149 3.17 15.71 -4.00
N ASP A 150 3.07 17.02 -4.16
CA ASP A 150 4.12 17.85 -4.76
C ASP A 150 5.49 17.73 -4.05
N VAL A 151 5.50 17.54 -2.72
CA VAL A 151 6.72 17.59 -1.91
C VAL A 151 6.99 16.33 -1.06
N ASP A 152 6.06 15.38 -1.04
CA ASP A 152 6.15 14.20 -0.19
C ASP A 152 5.28 13.03 -0.67
N VAL A 153 5.60 11.84 -0.13
CA VAL A 153 4.80 10.63 -0.26
C VAL A 153 4.14 10.35 1.08
N LEU A 154 2.83 10.12 1.05
CA LEU A 154 2.03 9.71 2.20
C LEU A 154 1.80 8.20 2.16
N ILE A 155 1.99 7.55 3.30
CA ILE A 155 1.69 6.12 3.51
C ILE A 155 0.82 6.02 4.75
N GLY A 156 -0.36 5.41 4.63
CA GLY A 156 -1.29 5.31 5.74
C GLY A 156 -2.27 4.16 5.57
N CYS A 157 -2.73 3.62 6.68
CA CYS A 157 -3.76 2.59 6.73
C CYS A 157 -4.97 3.07 7.54
N ALA A 158 -6.14 2.55 7.20
CA ALA A 158 -7.38 2.76 7.93
C ALA A 158 -7.95 1.41 8.36
N SER A 159 -8.58 1.40 9.54
CA SER A 159 -9.25 0.21 10.09
C SER A 159 -10.54 -0.15 9.36
N THR A 160 -11.05 0.73 8.50
CA THR A 160 -12.27 0.54 7.69
C THR A 160 -12.02 0.92 6.24
N ASN A 161 -12.91 0.50 5.34
CA ASN A 161 -12.85 0.77 3.90
C ASN A 161 -13.48 2.11 3.49
N GLU A 162 -14.37 2.66 4.32
CA GLU A 162 -15.20 3.82 3.97
C GLU A 162 -14.46 5.16 4.07
N ALA A 163 -13.51 5.29 4.99
CA ALA A 163 -12.77 6.52 5.22
C ALA A 163 -11.34 6.45 4.67
N GLN A 164 -10.85 7.56 4.13
CA GLN A 164 -9.42 7.70 3.86
C GLN A 164 -8.64 7.64 5.18
N PRO A 165 -7.43 7.04 5.20
CA PRO A 165 -6.54 7.21 6.34
C PRO A 165 -6.36 8.70 6.63
N THR A 166 -6.38 9.11 7.89
CA THR A 166 -6.10 10.50 8.29
C THR A 166 -4.70 10.64 8.90
N GLN A 167 -4.20 9.54 9.46
CA GLN A 167 -2.90 9.42 10.11
C GLN A 167 -1.89 8.84 9.13
N PHE A 168 -1.36 9.68 8.23
CA PHE A 168 -0.31 9.29 7.30
C PHE A 168 1.09 9.47 7.90
N LEU A 169 2.00 8.56 7.56
CA LEU A 169 3.43 8.86 7.54
C LEU A 169 3.74 9.65 6.27
N SER A 170 4.36 10.80 6.42
CA SER A 170 4.79 11.69 5.34
C SER A 170 6.30 11.57 5.17
N ILE A 171 6.73 11.15 3.99
CA ILE A 171 8.13 11.00 3.59
C ILE A 171 8.42 12.08 2.54
N ALA A 172 9.06 13.15 2.97
CA ALA A 172 9.47 14.28 2.13
C ALA A 172 10.97 14.23 1.84
N HIS A 173 11.44 15.06 0.91
CA HIS A 173 12.86 15.17 0.54
C HIS A 173 13.80 15.39 1.75
N SER A 174 13.38 16.16 2.76
CA SER A 174 14.23 16.56 3.89
C SER A 174 13.77 16.03 5.25
N ASN A 175 12.65 15.30 5.32
CA ASN A 175 12.10 14.85 6.59
C ASN A 175 11.16 13.66 6.42
N VAL A 176 11.13 12.82 7.44
CA VAL A 176 10.10 11.79 7.63
C VAL A 176 9.32 12.20 8.88
N LYS A 177 8.02 12.42 8.75
CA LYS A 177 7.19 13.00 9.82
C LYS A 177 5.78 12.40 9.85
N PRO A 178 5.11 12.39 11.01
CA PRO A 178 3.69 12.16 11.03
C PRO A 178 2.96 13.33 10.34
N ASN A 179 1.91 13.03 9.58
CA ASN A 179 1.08 14.05 8.95
C ASN A 179 0.18 14.78 9.96
N VAL A 180 -0.11 14.14 11.10
CA VAL A 180 -0.88 14.71 12.22
C VAL A 180 0.02 14.79 13.44
N THR A 181 0.10 15.97 14.04
CA THR A 181 0.94 16.24 15.21
C THR A 181 0.48 15.43 16.44
N ASN A 182 1.43 14.77 17.11
CA ASN A 182 1.23 14.09 18.41
C ASN A 182 0.17 12.97 18.42
N VAL A 183 0.07 12.20 17.34
CA VAL A 183 -0.91 11.09 17.22
C VAL A 183 -0.28 9.73 16.92
N VAL A 184 0.85 9.69 16.21
CA VAL A 184 1.49 8.45 15.78
C VAL A 184 2.79 8.23 16.54
N SER A 185 2.97 7.04 17.11
CA SER A 185 4.18 6.60 17.80
C SER A 185 5.22 6.03 16.84
N LEU A 186 6.50 6.17 17.16
CA LEU A 186 7.58 5.49 16.45
C LEU A 186 7.96 4.19 17.19
N GLY A 187 7.35 3.09 16.78
CA GLY A 187 7.46 1.80 17.47
C GLY A 187 6.36 1.57 18.51
N LEU A 188 6.35 0.36 19.07
CA LEU A 188 5.43 -0.10 20.13
C LEU A 188 6.22 -0.88 21.19
N PRO A 189 5.67 -1.11 22.41
CA PRO A 189 6.36 -1.86 23.45
C PRO A 189 6.85 -3.25 23.01
N SER A 190 6.06 -3.93 22.18
CA SER A 190 6.39 -5.23 21.60
C SER A 190 7.15 -5.16 20.25
N ASN A 191 7.36 -3.96 19.70
CA ASN A 191 7.96 -3.73 18.39
C ASN A 191 8.95 -2.56 18.47
N LEU A 192 10.05 -2.84 19.17
CA LEU A 192 11.11 -1.87 19.46
C LEU A 192 12.06 -1.73 18.27
N TRP A 193 12.50 -0.50 18.04
CA TRP A 193 13.66 -0.25 17.18
C TRP A 193 14.93 -0.67 17.91
N THR A 194 15.87 -1.28 17.20
CA THR A 194 17.15 -1.70 17.78
C THR A 194 17.99 -0.51 18.22
N GLN A 195 17.98 0.58 17.44
CA GLN A 195 18.72 1.81 17.72
C GLN A 195 18.25 2.97 16.82
N LEU A 196 18.51 4.19 17.27
CA LEU A 196 18.34 5.42 16.50
C LEU A 196 19.72 6.03 16.20
N PHE A 197 20.07 6.14 14.92
CA PHE A 197 21.26 6.88 14.48
C PHE A 197 20.87 8.28 14.03
N ALA A 198 21.34 9.30 14.75
CA ALA A 198 21.09 10.70 14.44
C ALA A 198 22.35 11.53 14.69
N GLY A 199 22.56 12.58 13.89
CA GLY A 199 23.70 13.50 14.07
C GLY A 199 23.61 14.33 15.35
N ASN A 200 22.38 14.67 15.77
CA ASN A 200 22.08 15.35 17.02
C ASN A 200 21.09 14.52 17.85
N THR A 201 20.98 14.82 19.15
CA THR A 201 20.03 14.17 20.07
C THR A 201 18.58 14.51 19.75
N THR A 202 17.66 13.75 20.34
CA THR A 202 16.21 13.99 20.25
C THR A 202 15.82 15.34 20.82
N ILE A 203 14.84 16.00 20.20
CA ILE A 203 14.26 17.27 20.68
C ILE A 203 12.93 16.95 21.35
N SER A 204 12.77 17.36 22.61
CA SER A 204 11.51 17.26 23.36
C SER A 204 10.93 18.66 23.61
N SER A 205 9.63 18.86 23.34
CA SER A 205 8.95 20.14 23.58
C SER A 205 8.83 20.42 25.08
N SER A 206 9.41 21.53 25.54
CA SER A 206 9.46 21.91 26.96
C SER A 206 8.95 23.35 27.18
N ASP A 207 7.83 23.70 26.56
CA ASP A 207 7.23 25.03 26.66
C ASP A 207 6.53 25.23 28.01
N ALA A 208 6.86 26.31 28.74
CA ALA A 208 6.27 26.62 30.04
C ALA A 208 4.74 26.84 29.97
N ARG A 209 4.22 27.28 28.82
CA ARG A 209 2.78 27.50 28.60
C ARG A 209 1.96 26.21 28.58
N LEU A 210 2.64 25.07 28.39
CA LEU A 210 2.02 23.75 28.30
C LEU A 210 2.18 22.94 29.59
N LYS A 211 2.67 23.56 30.66
CA LYS A 211 3.02 22.89 31.92
C LYS A 211 2.35 23.59 33.10
N THR A 212 2.01 22.82 34.12
CA THR A 212 1.74 23.37 35.44
C THR A 212 3.00 24.02 36.01
N GLU A 213 2.84 24.88 37.01
CA GLU A 213 3.97 25.53 37.68
C GLU A 213 4.98 24.50 38.19
N PRO A 214 6.25 24.54 37.72
CA PRO A 214 7.29 23.64 38.20
C PRO A 214 7.62 23.92 39.67
N ARG A 215 7.85 22.86 40.44
CA ARG A 215 8.27 22.96 41.85
C ARG A 215 9.62 22.26 42.07
N GLN A 216 10.27 22.60 43.18
CA GLN A 216 11.43 21.87 43.67
C GLN A 216 11.04 20.46 44.16
N LEU A 217 12.05 19.58 44.25
CA LEU A 217 11.89 18.25 44.83
C LEU A 217 11.53 18.36 46.32
N ARG A 218 10.60 17.52 46.76
CA ARG A 218 10.27 17.30 48.17
C ARG A 218 11.38 16.47 48.83
N GLU A 219 11.44 16.48 50.16
CA GLU A 219 12.45 15.75 50.91
C GLU A 219 12.51 14.25 50.56
N ALA A 220 11.35 13.59 50.43
CA ALA A 220 11.27 12.19 50.03
C ALA A 220 11.81 11.95 48.61
N GLU A 221 11.48 12.82 47.66
CA GLU A 221 11.94 12.76 46.27
C GLU A 221 13.45 12.97 46.18
N PHE A 222 13.95 13.95 46.91
CA PHE A 222 15.36 14.24 47.05
C PHE A 222 16.14 13.02 47.58
N LYS A 223 15.69 12.41 48.69
CA LYS A 223 16.33 11.21 49.27
C LYS A 223 16.31 10.03 48.30
N ALA A 224 15.18 9.81 47.62
CA ALA A 224 15.06 8.76 46.62
C ALA A 224 16.02 8.98 45.45
N GLY A 225 16.09 10.19 44.88
CA GLY A 225 16.97 10.51 43.75
C GLY A 225 18.47 10.35 44.07
N SER A 226 18.90 10.73 45.28
CA SER A 226 20.27 10.49 45.74
C SER A 226 20.55 8.99 45.90
N ALA A 227 19.63 8.23 46.49
CA ALA A 227 19.77 6.78 46.64
C ALA A 227 19.82 6.05 45.29
N ILE A 228 18.97 6.45 44.33
CA ILE A 228 18.99 5.94 42.95
C ILE A 228 20.35 6.17 42.29
N SER A 229 20.97 7.33 42.52
CA SER A 229 22.30 7.68 42.00
C SER A 229 23.44 6.79 42.51
N ARG A 230 23.19 5.98 43.55
CA ARG A 230 24.16 5.08 44.16
C ARG A 230 23.87 3.60 43.86
N LEU A 231 22.85 3.30 43.07
CA LEU A 231 22.52 1.93 42.70
C LEU A 231 23.59 1.31 41.78
N PRO A 232 23.80 -0.03 41.84
CA PRO A 232 24.65 -0.73 40.89
C PRO A 232 24.15 -0.51 39.45
N ALA A 233 25.03 0.00 38.58
CA ALA A 233 24.63 0.46 37.25
C ALA A 233 25.28 -0.31 36.09
N VAL A 234 26.29 -1.15 36.32
CA VAL A 234 27.02 -1.80 35.22
C VAL A 234 26.49 -3.20 34.96
N TRP A 235 25.95 -3.44 33.76
CA TRP A 235 25.33 -4.71 33.38
C TRP A 235 25.61 -5.08 31.91
N ARG A 236 25.20 -6.29 31.50
CA ARG A 236 25.29 -6.80 30.12
C ARG A 236 23.98 -7.47 29.74
N TRP A 237 23.62 -7.44 28.46
CA TRP A 237 22.47 -8.18 27.97
C TRP A 237 22.72 -9.69 28.04
N LEU A 238 21.79 -10.42 28.67
CA LEU A 238 21.87 -11.88 28.74
C LEU A 238 21.86 -12.52 27.34
N SER A 239 21.10 -11.96 26.39
CA SER A 239 21.10 -12.43 25.00
C SER A 239 22.48 -12.36 24.35
N ARG A 240 23.27 -11.32 24.63
CA ARG A 240 24.65 -11.19 24.14
C ARG A 240 25.63 -12.09 24.88
N VAL A 241 25.44 -12.29 26.18
CA VAL A 241 26.30 -13.17 26.98
C VAL A 241 26.06 -14.63 26.63
N ASN A 242 24.80 -15.04 26.49
CA ASN A 242 24.37 -16.43 26.37
C ASN A 242 24.08 -16.87 24.92
N GLY A 243 23.93 -15.94 23.98
CA GLY A 243 23.65 -16.23 22.57
C GLY A 243 22.17 -16.48 22.27
N ASP A 244 21.27 -15.74 22.91
CA ASP A 244 19.83 -15.85 22.61
C ASP A 244 19.50 -14.99 21.39
N GLY A 245 19.18 -15.65 20.25
CA GLY A 245 18.94 -15.00 18.97
C GLY A 245 20.18 -14.41 18.27
N CYS A 246 21.39 -14.68 18.77
CA CYS A 246 22.67 -14.30 18.16
C CYS A 246 23.83 -15.16 18.68
N GLU A 247 25.02 -15.02 18.10
CA GLU A 247 26.21 -15.73 18.61
C GLU A 247 26.61 -15.23 20.02
N PRO A 248 26.96 -16.14 20.95
CA PRO A 248 27.34 -15.77 22.31
C PRO A 248 28.68 -15.04 22.35
N GLU A 249 28.70 -13.87 22.98
CA GLU A 249 29.91 -13.07 23.21
C GLU A 249 30.53 -13.36 24.60
N GLY A 250 29.81 -14.05 25.48
CA GLY A 250 30.28 -14.39 26.83
C GLY A 250 30.76 -13.17 27.62
N LYS A 251 32.03 -13.17 28.04
CA LYS A 251 32.62 -12.06 28.81
C LYS A 251 32.92 -10.81 27.98
N GLU A 252 33.01 -10.96 26.66
CA GLU A 252 33.29 -9.89 25.70
C GLU A 252 32.05 -9.04 25.38
N ALA A 253 30.86 -9.49 25.80
CA ALA A 253 29.64 -8.71 25.68
C ALA A 253 29.83 -7.32 26.30
N ARG A 254 29.40 -6.29 25.56
CA ARG A 254 29.59 -4.89 25.94
C ARG A 254 28.89 -4.56 27.26
N LYS A 255 29.56 -3.76 28.08
CA LYS A 255 28.99 -3.25 29.34
C LYS A 255 28.09 -2.06 29.04
N HIS A 256 26.89 -2.09 29.60
CA HIS A 256 25.94 -0.99 29.60
C HIS A 256 25.86 -0.38 30.99
N ILE A 257 25.42 0.89 31.06
CA ILE A 257 25.36 1.67 32.29
C ILE A 257 23.93 2.17 32.53
N GLY A 258 23.44 1.97 33.75
CA GLY A 258 22.16 2.43 34.28
C GLY A 258 21.60 1.41 35.28
N PRO A 259 20.79 1.84 36.27
CA PRO A 259 20.13 0.92 37.18
C PRO A 259 19.05 0.09 36.46
N THR A 260 18.51 -0.93 37.13
CA THR A 260 17.30 -1.63 36.68
C THR A 260 16.05 -0.92 37.19
N VAL A 261 14.91 -1.07 36.48
CA VAL A 261 13.65 -0.43 36.85
C VAL A 261 13.17 -0.87 38.23
N GLN A 262 13.26 -2.17 38.53
CA GLN A 262 12.83 -2.74 39.78
C GLN A 262 13.65 -2.21 40.97
N ALA A 263 14.97 -2.01 40.79
CA ALA A 263 15.81 -1.44 41.85
C ALA A 263 15.43 0.03 42.13
N VAL A 264 15.09 0.80 41.09
CA VAL A 264 14.60 2.16 41.24
C VAL A 264 13.24 2.20 41.94
N MET A 265 12.30 1.33 41.55
CA MET A 265 10.98 1.21 42.21
C MET A 265 11.13 0.91 43.70
N ALA A 266 11.98 -0.04 44.07
CA ALA A 266 12.23 -0.37 45.48
C ALA A 266 12.76 0.83 46.28
N VAL A 267 13.62 1.66 45.69
CA VAL A 267 14.11 2.90 46.33
C VAL A 267 12.99 3.94 46.50
N MET A 268 12.14 4.10 45.48
CA MET A 268 11.00 5.01 45.53
C MET A 268 10.03 4.61 46.65
N GLU A 269 9.65 3.33 46.69
CA GLU A 269 8.74 2.77 47.70
C GLU A 269 9.32 2.89 49.11
N ALA A 270 10.63 2.62 49.29
CA ALA A 270 11.31 2.77 50.58
C ALA A 270 11.32 4.22 51.10
N ASN A 271 11.16 5.20 50.21
CA ASN A 271 11.03 6.62 50.56
C ASN A 271 9.56 7.08 50.61
N GLY A 272 8.60 6.16 50.54
CA GLY A 272 7.16 6.46 50.59
C GLY A 272 6.62 7.13 49.33
N LEU A 273 7.30 6.96 48.19
CA LEU A 273 6.87 7.47 46.89
C LEU A 273 6.22 6.35 46.09
N ASP A 274 5.11 6.65 45.43
CA ASP A 274 4.54 5.78 44.41
C ASP A 274 5.39 5.88 43.13
N PRO A 275 6.04 4.80 42.67
CA PRO A 275 6.87 4.83 41.47
C PRO A 275 6.09 5.22 40.20
N PHE A 276 4.82 4.81 40.07
CA PHE A 276 4.02 5.03 38.88
C PHE A 276 3.39 6.43 38.81
N SER A 277 3.49 7.21 39.89
CA SER A 277 3.21 8.66 39.86
C SER A 277 4.29 9.44 39.09
N TYR A 278 5.40 8.80 38.70
CA TYR A 278 6.50 9.43 37.96
C TYR A 278 6.66 8.83 36.57
N SER A 279 6.57 9.71 35.58
CA SER A 279 6.64 9.43 34.14
C SER A 279 7.90 8.69 33.68
N PHE A 280 9.01 8.80 34.42
CA PHE A 280 10.26 8.15 34.05
C PHE A 280 10.25 6.62 34.22
N ILE A 281 9.31 6.06 34.97
CA ILE A 281 9.06 4.62 35.08
C ILE A 281 7.87 4.26 34.19
N CYS A 282 8.06 3.32 33.29
CA CYS A 282 7.02 2.82 32.40
C CYS A 282 6.83 1.33 32.61
N TYR A 283 5.57 0.89 32.56
CA TYR A 283 5.18 -0.51 32.52
C TYR A 283 4.21 -0.69 31.37
N ASP A 284 4.54 -1.62 30.48
CA ASP A 284 3.72 -2.00 29.34
C ASP A 284 3.48 -3.51 29.42
N GLU A 285 2.23 -3.91 29.19
CA GLU A 285 1.82 -5.32 29.09
C GLU A 285 1.17 -5.57 27.74
N TRP A 286 1.32 -6.78 27.22
CA TRP A 286 0.72 -7.20 25.96
C TRP A 286 0.25 -8.64 26.02
N GLU A 287 -0.86 -8.87 25.33
CA GLU A 287 -1.46 -10.20 25.20
C GLU A 287 -0.69 -11.09 24.22
N ALA A 288 -0.93 -12.39 24.35
CA ALA A 288 -0.45 -13.37 23.40
C ALA A 288 -1.14 -13.15 22.04
N GLU A 289 -0.37 -13.19 20.97
CA GLU A 289 -0.88 -13.17 19.60
C GLU A 289 -0.58 -14.53 18.97
N PRO A 290 -1.59 -15.28 18.50
CA PRO A 290 -1.35 -16.53 17.79
C PRO A 290 -0.68 -16.27 16.43
N GLU A 291 -0.13 -17.32 15.82
CA GLU A 291 0.34 -17.23 14.44
C GLU A 291 -0.79 -16.74 13.53
N GLN A 292 -0.51 -15.71 12.73
CA GLN A 292 -1.43 -15.27 11.71
C GLN A 292 -1.02 -15.89 10.38
N TRP A 293 -1.87 -16.79 9.90
CA TRP A 293 -1.73 -17.44 8.61
C TRP A 293 -2.65 -16.80 7.59
N HIS A 294 -2.12 -16.59 6.39
CA HIS A 294 -2.94 -16.33 5.21
C HIS A 294 -3.07 -17.63 4.43
N GLU A 295 -4.27 -18.19 4.37
CA GLU A 295 -4.57 -19.45 3.69
C GLU A 295 -5.33 -19.18 2.38
N TRP A 296 -4.99 -19.91 1.32
CA TRP A 296 -5.73 -19.90 0.06
C TRP A 296 -6.10 -21.32 -0.37
N PRO A 297 -7.35 -21.53 -0.83
CA PRO A 297 -7.82 -22.85 -1.23
C PRO A 297 -7.16 -23.31 -2.53
N ALA A 298 -7.13 -24.63 -2.74
CA ALA A 298 -6.79 -25.18 -4.04
C ALA A 298 -7.82 -24.73 -5.08
N LYS A 299 -7.34 -24.36 -6.25
CA LYS A 299 -8.16 -23.98 -7.40
C LYS A 299 -7.74 -24.83 -8.59
N ASP A 300 -8.68 -25.60 -9.11
CA ASP A 300 -8.43 -26.41 -10.30
C ASP A 300 -8.11 -25.52 -11.50
N ALA A 301 -7.37 -26.09 -12.46
CA ALA A 301 -7.08 -25.40 -13.71
C ALA A 301 -8.40 -25.10 -14.43
N VAL A 302 -8.59 -23.85 -14.86
CA VAL A 302 -9.72 -23.47 -15.70
C VAL A 302 -9.31 -23.74 -17.14
N LEU A 303 -9.96 -24.70 -17.79
CA LEU A 303 -9.73 -25.04 -19.19
C LEU A 303 -10.70 -24.26 -20.09
N GLY A 304 -10.20 -23.80 -21.24
CA GLY A 304 -11.00 -23.25 -22.32
C GLY A 304 -11.56 -24.35 -23.23
N ASP A 305 -12.40 -23.97 -24.18
CA ASP A 305 -13.14 -24.90 -25.06
C ASP A 305 -12.27 -25.86 -25.91
N ASN A 306 -10.94 -25.63 -25.98
CA ASN A 306 -9.97 -26.44 -26.73
C ASN A 306 -8.93 -27.13 -25.83
N ASP A 307 -9.25 -27.41 -24.55
CA ASP A 307 -8.31 -27.94 -23.54
C ASP A 307 -7.08 -27.04 -23.28
N GLU A 308 -7.16 -25.77 -23.68
CA GLU A 308 -6.15 -24.76 -23.36
C GLU A 308 -6.30 -24.33 -21.90
N VAL A 309 -5.22 -24.36 -21.12
CA VAL A 309 -5.22 -23.91 -19.73
C VAL A 309 -5.32 -22.39 -19.69
N LEU A 310 -6.49 -21.86 -19.34
CA LEU A 310 -6.76 -20.43 -19.19
C LEU A 310 -6.26 -19.91 -17.84
N GLU A 311 -6.45 -20.71 -16.78
CA GLU A 311 -5.86 -20.47 -15.48
C GLU A 311 -5.19 -21.76 -15.00
N PRO A 312 -3.89 -21.74 -14.63
CA PRO A 312 -3.23 -22.91 -14.10
C PRO A 312 -3.82 -23.29 -12.75
N ALA A 313 -3.82 -24.60 -12.45
CA ALA A 313 -4.20 -25.07 -11.12
C ALA A 313 -3.29 -24.43 -10.07
N VAL A 314 -3.88 -23.95 -8.98
CA VAL A 314 -3.18 -23.44 -7.82
C VAL A 314 -3.41 -24.43 -6.68
N GLU A 315 -2.34 -25.00 -6.16
CA GLU A 315 -2.41 -25.87 -4.98
C GLU A 315 -2.79 -25.05 -3.73
N ALA A 316 -3.50 -25.70 -2.80
CA ALA A 316 -3.80 -25.09 -1.52
C ALA A 316 -2.50 -24.77 -0.78
N GLY A 317 -2.43 -23.58 -0.20
CA GLY A 317 -1.24 -23.12 0.49
C GLY A 317 -1.56 -22.20 1.65
N ARG A 318 -0.53 -21.98 2.48
CA ARG A 318 -0.57 -21.02 3.58
C ARG A 318 0.76 -20.30 3.70
N GLU A 319 0.71 -19.01 4.03
CA GLU A 319 1.88 -18.18 4.31
C GLU A 319 1.77 -17.59 5.71
N LEU A 320 2.87 -17.64 6.47
CA LEU A 320 2.94 -17.06 7.80
C LEU A 320 3.09 -15.54 7.66
N VAL A 321 2.05 -14.79 8.00
CA VAL A 321 2.05 -13.33 7.97
C VAL A 321 2.69 -12.75 9.22
N GLN A 322 2.41 -13.38 10.37
CA GLN A 322 2.97 -12.97 11.65
C GLN A 322 3.22 -14.22 12.50
N PRO A 323 4.45 -14.42 13.03
CA PRO A 323 4.71 -15.50 13.97
C PRO A 323 3.94 -15.29 15.27
N ALA A 324 3.65 -16.39 15.97
CA ALA A 324 3.07 -16.31 17.31
C ALA A 324 3.98 -15.54 18.25
N ARG A 325 3.36 -14.79 19.15
CA ARG A 325 4.01 -14.09 20.25
C ARG A 325 3.32 -14.44 21.54
N GLU A 326 4.08 -14.82 22.56
CA GLU A 326 3.53 -15.05 23.89
C GLU A 326 3.18 -13.73 24.59
N ALA A 327 2.23 -13.80 25.54
CA ALA A 327 1.91 -12.68 26.40
C ALA A 327 3.15 -12.29 27.22
N GLY A 328 3.30 -11.01 27.48
CA GLY A 328 4.47 -10.52 28.19
C GLY A 328 4.24 -9.14 28.78
N ASN A 329 5.22 -8.70 29.55
CA ASN A 329 5.28 -7.34 30.03
C ASN A 329 6.72 -6.87 30.09
N GLN A 330 6.89 -5.55 30.13
CA GLN A 330 8.20 -4.95 30.19
C GLN A 330 8.17 -3.66 30.99
N TYR A 331 9.19 -3.53 31.83
CA TYR A 331 9.50 -2.30 32.52
C TYR A 331 10.56 -1.53 31.73
N SER A 332 10.33 -0.23 31.56
CA SER A 332 11.19 0.65 30.76
C SER A 332 11.41 1.99 31.47
N PHE A 333 12.45 2.71 31.07
CA PHE A 333 12.75 4.05 31.57
C PHE A 333 12.61 5.11 30.49
N ARG A 334 12.05 6.26 30.85
CA ARG A 334 12.37 7.54 30.17
C ARG A 334 13.64 8.10 30.80
N LYS A 335 14.79 7.66 30.27
CA LYS A 335 16.10 7.88 30.89
C LYS A 335 16.43 9.36 31.09
N GLU A 336 16.02 10.24 30.18
CA GLU A 336 16.27 11.68 30.29
C GLU A 336 15.58 12.29 31.53
N GLU A 337 14.31 11.95 31.77
CA GLU A 337 13.59 12.40 32.97
C GLU A 337 14.20 11.84 34.26
N MET A 338 14.60 10.57 34.26
CA MET A 338 15.29 9.96 35.39
C MET A 338 16.63 10.66 35.69
N LEU A 339 17.41 10.98 34.66
CA LEU A 339 18.66 11.72 34.82
C LEU A 339 18.41 13.13 35.37
N CYS A 340 17.41 13.85 34.87
CA CYS A 340 17.01 15.14 35.45
C CYS A 340 16.64 15.01 36.92
N PHE A 341 15.86 13.99 37.29
CA PHE A 341 15.50 13.72 38.69
C PHE A 341 16.72 13.46 39.57
N MET A 342 17.64 12.60 39.12
CA MET A 342 18.89 12.30 39.82
C MET A 342 19.76 13.54 39.99
N VAL A 343 19.93 14.34 38.93
CA VAL A 343 20.74 15.57 38.98
C VAL A 343 20.13 16.61 39.92
N SER A 344 18.82 16.81 39.88
CA SER A 344 18.12 17.71 40.80
C SER A 344 18.26 17.24 42.26
N ALA A 345 18.23 15.93 42.50
CA ALA A 345 18.46 15.40 43.84
C ALA A 345 19.91 15.62 44.31
N LEU A 346 20.90 15.38 43.45
CA LEU A 346 22.31 15.63 43.79
C LEU A 346 22.59 17.12 44.03
N ALA A 347 21.94 18.02 43.28
CA ALA A 347 22.03 19.46 43.52
C ALA A 347 21.49 19.83 44.92
N ALA A 348 20.31 19.33 45.30
CA ALA A 348 19.76 19.53 46.63
C ALA A 348 20.62 18.88 47.74
N GLU A 349 21.30 17.76 47.46
CA GLU A 349 22.25 17.14 48.40
C GLU A 349 23.42 18.07 48.66
N ASN A 350 23.98 18.63 47.59
CA ASN A 350 25.09 19.55 47.67
C ASN A 350 24.72 20.83 48.42
N ASP A 351 23.55 21.41 48.15
CA ASP A 351 23.06 22.59 48.88
C ASP A 351 22.93 22.30 50.38
N ALA A 352 22.39 21.13 50.74
CA ALA A 352 22.28 20.71 52.13
C ALA A 352 23.64 20.43 52.79
N LEU A 353 24.62 19.94 52.03
CA LEU A 353 25.98 19.74 52.50
C LEU A 353 26.71 21.06 52.72
N VAL A 354 26.57 22.02 51.79
CA VAL A 354 27.13 23.37 51.94
C VAL A 354 26.57 24.04 53.19
N ALA A 355 25.26 24.01 53.39
CA ALA A 355 24.65 24.57 54.60
C ALA A 355 25.16 23.92 55.90
N LYS A 356 25.46 22.61 55.87
CA LYS A 356 26.07 21.91 57.02
C LYS A 356 27.51 22.33 57.24
N VAL A 357 28.30 22.52 56.18
CA VAL A 357 29.68 23.00 56.28
C VAL A 357 29.71 24.41 56.86
N ASP A 358 28.90 25.34 56.35
CA ASP A 358 28.82 26.71 56.86
C ASP A 358 28.42 26.76 58.35
N ALA A 359 27.48 25.89 58.75
CA ALA A 359 27.06 25.78 60.14
C ALA A 359 28.18 25.22 61.04
N LEU A 360 28.97 24.26 60.54
CA LEU A 360 30.13 23.73 61.26
C LEU A 360 31.24 24.77 61.38
N ASP A 361 31.54 25.52 60.31
CA ASP A 361 32.53 26.59 60.30
C ASP A 361 32.15 27.71 61.26
N THR A 362 30.87 28.08 61.31
CA THR A 362 30.34 29.05 62.29
C THR A 362 30.54 28.57 63.73
N ARG A 363 30.27 27.28 63.99
CA ARG A 363 30.48 26.68 65.31
C ARG A 363 31.96 26.60 65.68
N LEU A 364 32.83 26.27 64.72
CA LEU A 364 34.27 26.21 64.91
C LEU A 364 34.82 27.60 65.24
N ALA A 365 34.44 28.63 64.48
CA ALA A 365 34.83 30.01 64.74
C ALA A 365 34.38 30.49 66.14
N ALA A 366 33.17 30.11 66.57
CA ALA A 366 32.69 30.42 67.92
C ALA A 366 33.54 29.75 69.03
N ILE A 367 34.07 28.54 68.78
CA ILE A 367 34.94 27.83 69.73
C ILE A 367 36.37 28.41 69.72
N GLU A 368 36.90 28.75 68.54
CA GLU A 368 38.29 29.21 68.38
C GLU A 368 38.48 30.67 68.84
N PHE A 369 37.48 31.53 68.61
CA PHE A 369 37.57 32.97 68.87
C PHE A 369 36.65 33.47 69.99
N GLY A 370 35.76 32.61 70.50
CA GLY A 370 34.90 32.93 71.64
C GLY A 370 35.58 32.62 72.98
N LYS A 371 36.27 33.61 73.54
CA LYS A 371 36.46 33.75 74.99
C LYS A 371 35.44 34.74 75.54
#